data_AF-A0A951HCC3-F1
#
_entry.id   AF-A0A951HCC3-F1
#
_cell.length_a   1.000
_cell.length_b   1.000
_cell.length_c   1.000
_cell.angle_alpha   90.00
_cell.angle_beta   90.00
_cell.angle_gamma   90.00
#
_symmetry.space_group_name_H-M   'P 1'
#
loop_
_entity.id
_entity.type
_entity.pdbx_description
1 polymer ?
#
loop_
_entity_poly.entity_id
_entity_poly.type
_entity_poly.pdbx_seq_one_letter_code
_entity_poly.pdbx_strand_id
1 'polypeptide(L)'
;MNNWSSRKWHAVLWMLLLTGTGHMLAQAVSSYLGTWGGRWHDVASGQHGTLRFTVQPNGAFTGTLHNDVNSLSGSWTGSLSDRGLIQADYAYTSGNSGGAGSTKFRAEGTLHRVAPGHLTGRLAFMQGRYQFDAGDFDLLKVGTAAKSSPTPLASTSRSSRRAKRRGAKQRALPSYPAPRSVPLPTPTPPDITITHDPSDPAAPR
;
A
#
# COMPACT_ATOMS: atom_id res chain seq x y z
N MET A 1 57.22 18.58 -60.65
CA MET A 1 55.82 18.20 -60.90
C MET A 1 55.34 17.37 -59.72
N ASN A 2 54.15 17.72 -59.21
CA ASN A 2 53.21 16.96 -58.38
C ASN A 2 53.64 16.50 -56.97
N ASN A 3 53.01 17.09 -55.94
CA ASN A 3 52.62 16.39 -54.71
C ASN A 3 51.44 17.12 -54.06
N TRP A 4 50.22 16.77 -54.49
CA TRP A 4 48.98 17.33 -53.95
C TRP A 4 47.89 16.25 -53.94
N SER A 5 47.99 15.25 -53.06
CA SER A 5 46.93 14.22 -52.92
C SER A 5 46.59 13.78 -51.49
N SER A 6 47.15 14.38 -50.44
CA SER A 6 46.99 13.84 -49.07
C SER A 6 46.18 14.71 -48.10
N ARG A 7 45.14 15.41 -48.56
CA ARG A 7 44.33 16.28 -47.68
C ARG A 7 42.81 16.17 -47.79
N LYS A 8 42.27 15.14 -48.44
CA LYS A 8 40.81 15.02 -48.62
C LYS A 8 40.12 13.95 -47.76
N TRP A 9 40.85 13.10 -47.03
CA TRP A 9 40.26 11.99 -46.28
C TRP A 9 39.99 12.24 -44.79
N HIS A 10 40.43 13.37 -44.23
CA HIS A 10 40.26 13.64 -42.78
C HIS A 10 38.99 14.42 -42.43
N ALA A 11 38.29 15.00 -43.40
CA ALA A 11 37.10 15.81 -43.13
C ALA A 11 35.79 14.99 -43.03
N VAL A 12 35.74 13.80 -43.64
CA VAL A 12 34.51 12.98 -43.68
C VAL A 12 34.35 12.15 -42.40
N LEU A 13 35.44 11.84 -41.68
CA LEU A 13 35.38 11.01 -40.48
C LEU A 13 34.88 11.77 -39.23
N TRP A 14 35.03 13.11 -39.18
CA TRP A 14 34.54 13.90 -38.05
C TRP A 14 33.05 14.24 -38.11
N MET A 15 32.40 14.15 -39.29
CA MET A 15 30.95 14.38 -39.40
C MET A 15 30.10 13.17 -39.01
N LEU A 16 30.68 11.98 -38.86
CA LEU A 16 29.97 10.76 -38.43
C LEU A 16 29.95 10.55 -36.91
N LEU A 17 30.62 11.41 -36.14
CA LEU A 17 30.67 11.34 -34.67
C LEU A 17 29.69 12.31 -33.97
N LEU A 18 28.94 13.13 -34.73
CA LEU A 18 28.02 14.14 -34.18
C LEU A 18 26.54 13.89 -34.48
N THR A 19 26.19 12.80 -35.16
CA THR A 19 24.81 12.28 -35.21
C THR A 19 24.61 11.18 -34.17
N GLY A 20 25.19 11.35 -32.98
CA GLY A 20 24.62 10.80 -31.77
C GLY A 20 23.31 11.52 -31.52
N THR A 21 22.25 11.15 -32.25
CA THR A 21 20.87 11.48 -31.90
C THR A 21 20.67 10.92 -30.50
N GLY A 22 20.93 11.76 -29.51
CA GLY A 22 20.56 11.54 -28.13
C GLY A 22 19.06 11.33 -28.12
N HIS A 23 18.66 10.08 -28.29
CA HIS A 23 17.42 9.58 -27.76
C HIS A 23 17.58 9.75 -26.26
N MET A 24 17.32 10.96 -25.78
CA MET A 24 16.86 11.21 -24.43
C MET A 24 15.63 10.31 -24.32
N LEU A 25 15.84 9.08 -23.86
CA LEU A 25 14.78 8.18 -23.45
C LEU A 25 14.03 8.99 -22.41
N ALA A 26 12.93 9.61 -22.82
CA ALA A 26 12.06 10.32 -21.92
C ALA A 26 11.69 9.32 -20.85
N GLN A 27 12.24 9.51 -19.65
CA GLN A 27 12.06 8.57 -18.56
C GLN A 27 10.56 8.45 -18.34
N ALA A 28 10.00 7.26 -18.57
CA ALA A 28 8.58 7.03 -18.42
C ALA A 28 8.20 7.41 -16.98
N VAL A 29 7.40 8.47 -16.85
CA VAL A 29 6.97 8.96 -15.55
C VAL A 29 5.86 8.03 -15.06
N SER A 30 6.00 7.53 -13.83
CA SER A 30 5.00 6.66 -13.22
C SER A 30 3.61 7.28 -13.33
N SER A 31 2.65 6.50 -13.84
CA SER A 31 1.25 6.93 -13.90
C SER A 31 0.65 7.24 -12.52
N TYR A 32 1.27 6.74 -11.45
CA TYR A 32 0.89 6.95 -10.05
C TYR A 32 1.61 8.12 -9.38
N LEU A 33 2.37 8.94 -10.10
CA LEU A 33 3.08 10.10 -9.55
C LEU A 33 2.19 10.97 -8.63
N GLY A 34 2.71 11.30 -7.46
CA GLY A 34 2.09 12.21 -6.49
C GLY A 34 1.83 11.56 -5.11
N THR A 35 1.17 12.32 -4.25
CA THR A 35 0.85 11.90 -2.87
C THR A 35 -0.51 11.24 -2.82
N TRP A 36 -0.60 10.08 -2.19
CA TRP A 36 -1.82 9.30 -1.98
C TRP A 36 -2.04 9.11 -0.49
N GLY A 37 -3.29 9.12 -0.07
CA GLY A 37 -3.68 8.94 1.32
C GLY A 37 -5.08 8.37 1.45
N GLY A 38 -5.29 7.47 2.40
CA GLY A 38 -6.60 6.90 2.64
C GLY A 38 -6.59 5.83 3.71
N ARG A 39 -7.60 4.96 3.67
CA ARG A 39 -7.80 3.90 4.66
C ARG A 39 -7.32 2.56 4.15
N TRP A 40 -6.95 1.71 5.10
CA TRP A 40 -6.72 0.30 4.87
C TRP A 40 -7.47 -0.52 5.92
N HIS A 41 -7.88 -1.72 5.54
CA HIS A 41 -8.59 -2.65 6.41
C HIS A 41 -8.06 -4.05 6.19
N ASP A 42 -7.66 -4.70 7.27
CA ASP A 42 -7.22 -6.07 7.34
C ASP A 42 -8.40 -7.05 7.23
N VAL A 43 -8.30 -8.01 6.33
CA VAL A 43 -9.40 -8.93 6.01
C VAL A 43 -9.55 -10.03 7.06
N ALA A 44 -8.48 -10.46 7.73
CA ALA A 44 -8.52 -11.59 8.66
C ALA A 44 -8.53 -11.15 10.13
N SER A 45 -7.70 -10.16 10.49
CA SER A 45 -7.50 -9.73 11.87
C SER A 45 -8.40 -8.57 12.31
N GLY A 46 -9.11 -7.91 11.37
CA GLY A 46 -10.00 -6.77 11.66
C GLY A 46 -9.25 -5.48 12.04
N GLN A 47 -7.93 -5.48 11.88
CA GLN A 47 -7.11 -4.28 12.02
C GLN A 47 -7.44 -3.27 10.91
N HIS A 48 -7.25 -2.00 11.18
CA HIS A 48 -7.48 -0.94 10.21
C HIS A 48 -6.67 0.29 10.57
N GLY A 49 -6.55 1.19 9.61
CA GLY A 49 -6.00 2.50 9.89
C GLY A 49 -5.81 3.33 8.63
N THR A 50 -4.75 4.13 8.61
CA THR A 50 -4.47 5.03 7.50
C THR A 50 -3.12 4.76 6.85
N LEU A 51 -3.06 4.95 5.54
CA LEU A 51 -1.85 4.87 4.74
C LEU A 51 -1.68 6.18 3.99
N ARG A 52 -0.47 6.76 4.00
CA ARG A 52 -0.12 7.94 3.20
C ARG A 52 1.28 7.78 2.62
N PHE A 53 1.45 7.95 1.32
CA PHE A 53 2.76 7.87 0.66
C PHE A 53 2.85 8.77 -0.58
N THR A 54 4.07 9.08 -0.99
CA THR A 54 4.36 9.89 -2.18
C THR A 54 5.15 9.07 -3.19
N VAL A 55 4.59 8.90 -4.39
CA VAL A 55 5.22 8.20 -5.51
C VAL A 55 6.06 9.19 -6.32
N GLN A 56 7.32 8.84 -6.54
CA GLN A 56 8.29 9.57 -7.35
C GLN A 56 8.17 9.18 -8.84
N PRO A 57 8.78 9.95 -9.77
CA PRO A 57 8.68 9.66 -11.21
C PRO A 57 9.11 8.25 -11.62
N ASN A 58 10.04 7.63 -10.90
CA ASN A 58 10.52 6.27 -11.16
C ASN A 58 9.65 5.15 -10.52
N GLY A 59 8.53 5.51 -9.90
CA GLY A 59 7.65 4.56 -9.20
C GLY A 59 8.08 4.21 -7.77
N ALA A 60 9.26 4.65 -7.30
CA ALA A 60 9.63 4.53 -5.89
C ALA A 60 8.71 5.41 -5.03
N PHE A 61 8.42 4.98 -3.80
CA PHE A 61 7.65 5.80 -2.86
C PHE A 61 8.17 5.70 -1.43
N THR A 62 7.84 6.73 -0.66
CA THR A 62 8.02 6.78 0.78
C THR A 62 6.78 7.35 1.45
N GLY A 63 6.53 6.95 2.69
CA GLY A 63 5.29 7.27 3.39
C GLY A 63 5.22 6.72 4.81
N THR A 64 4.01 6.75 5.34
CA THR A 64 3.67 6.36 6.70
C THR A 64 2.43 5.49 6.71
N LEU A 65 2.44 4.47 7.55
CA LEU A 65 1.30 3.61 7.86
C LEU A 65 0.93 3.83 9.34
N HIS A 66 -0.36 4.04 9.62
CA HIS A 66 -0.90 4.08 10.97
C HIS A 66 -1.92 2.97 11.15
N ASN A 67 -1.88 2.32 12.31
CA ASN A 67 -2.82 1.30 12.73
C ASN A 67 -3.63 1.85 13.91
N ASP A 68 -4.93 2.01 13.69
CA ASP A 68 -5.83 2.66 14.66
C ASP A 68 -6.08 1.75 15.87
N VAL A 69 -6.02 0.42 15.68
CA VAL A 69 -6.35 -0.58 16.73
C VAL A 69 -5.32 -0.59 17.85
N ASN A 70 -4.04 -0.50 17.51
CA ASN A 70 -2.93 -0.49 18.47
C ASN A 70 -2.23 0.87 18.57
N SER A 71 -2.73 1.89 17.85
CA SER A 71 -2.17 3.25 17.80
C SER A 71 -0.70 3.29 17.37
N LEU A 72 -0.26 2.34 16.54
CA LEU A 72 1.11 2.27 16.04
C LEU A 72 1.27 3.04 14.73
N SER A 73 2.37 3.79 14.61
CA SER A 73 2.75 4.48 13.38
C SER A 73 4.10 3.99 12.88
N GLY A 74 4.22 3.76 11.58
CA GLY A 74 5.40 3.19 10.95
C GLY A 74 5.79 3.86 9.64
N SER A 75 6.99 3.56 9.19
CA SER A 75 7.43 3.91 7.84
C SER A 75 6.87 2.93 6.82
N TRP A 76 6.63 3.43 5.61
CA TRP A 76 6.14 2.66 4.45
C TRP A 76 6.94 3.07 3.22
N THR A 77 7.78 2.18 2.69
CA THR A 77 8.70 2.50 1.59
C THR A 77 8.74 1.38 0.58
N GLY A 78 8.79 1.69 -0.71
CA GLY A 78 8.72 0.64 -1.73
C GLY A 78 8.70 1.15 -3.16
N SER A 79 8.14 0.32 -4.03
CA SER A 79 7.96 0.62 -5.46
C SER A 79 6.56 0.25 -5.94
N LEU A 80 6.04 1.06 -6.86
CA LEU A 80 4.75 0.88 -7.53
C LEU A 80 4.98 0.95 -9.03
N SER A 81 4.78 -0.19 -9.69
CA SER A 81 4.90 -0.30 -11.16
C SER A 81 3.72 0.37 -11.86
N ASP A 82 3.87 0.68 -13.16
CA ASP A 82 2.78 1.22 -13.97
C ASP A 82 1.59 0.27 -14.15
N ARG A 83 1.80 -1.04 -13.92
CA ARG A 83 0.72 -2.03 -13.90
C ARG A 83 -0.02 -2.09 -12.56
N GLY A 84 0.36 -1.27 -11.60
CA GLY A 84 -0.24 -1.26 -10.26
C GLY A 84 0.32 -2.32 -9.32
N LEU A 85 1.33 -3.10 -9.74
CA LEU A 85 2.02 -4.02 -8.81
C LEU A 85 2.82 -3.21 -7.81
N ILE A 86 2.63 -3.51 -6.52
CA ILE A 86 3.32 -2.84 -5.42
C ILE A 86 4.16 -3.84 -4.63
N GLN A 87 5.34 -3.40 -4.23
CA GLN A 87 6.19 -4.08 -3.25
C GLN A 87 6.70 -3.03 -2.27
N ALA A 88 6.40 -3.22 -0.99
CA ALA A 88 6.73 -2.29 0.07
C ALA A 88 7.35 -3.00 1.26
N ASP A 89 8.31 -2.36 1.90
CA ASP A 89 8.73 -2.68 3.25
C ASP A 89 8.08 -1.70 4.21
N TYR A 90 7.66 -2.19 5.36
CA TYR A 90 7.11 -1.37 6.43
C TYR A 90 7.55 -1.83 7.80
N ALA A 91 7.64 -0.88 8.72
CA ALA A 91 7.99 -1.15 10.09
C ALA A 91 7.27 -0.15 11.00
N TYR A 92 6.51 -0.66 11.96
CA TYR A 92 5.94 0.18 13.01
C TYR A 92 7.06 0.67 13.93
N THR A 93 6.99 1.95 14.28
CA THR A 93 7.81 2.52 15.36
C THR A 93 7.33 1.87 16.63
N SER A 94 8.21 1.16 17.32
CA SER A 94 7.86 0.33 18.47
C SER A 94 7.13 1.14 19.54
N GLY A 95 5.86 0.81 19.76
CA GLY A 95 5.12 1.13 20.98
C GLY A 95 4.72 -0.17 21.65
N ASN A 96 5.37 -0.54 22.75
CA ASN A 96 4.93 -1.57 23.69
C ASN A 96 4.63 -3.00 23.18
N SER A 97 5.61 -3.67 22.60
CA SER A 97 5.70 -5.13 22.77
C SER A 97 7.17 -5.50 22.90
N GLY A 98 7.57 -5.94 24.09
CA GLY A 98 8.95 -6.17 24.55
C GLY A 98 9.75 -7.21 23.75
N GLY A 99 10.05 -6.87 22.50
CA GLY A 99 10.99 -7.58 21.64
C GLY A 99 11.84 -6.53 20.93
N ALA A 100 13.11 -6.44 21.29
CA ALA A 100 14.08 -5.58 20.65
C ALA A 100 14.26 -6.01 19.18
N GLY A 101 13.65 -5.26 18.27
CA GLY A 101 13.83 -5.42 16.83
C GLY A 101 12.70 -4.73 16.08
N SER A 102 13.02 -3.67 15.35
CA SER A 102 12.14 -3.14 14.30
C SER A 102 11.90 -4.27 13.31
N THR A 103 10.80 -5.02 13.49
CA THR A 103 10.47 -6.13 12.62
C THR A 103 10.03 -5.50 11.31
N LYS A 104 10.90 -5.59 10.30
CA LYS A 104 10.56 -5.18 8.94
C LYS A 104 9.63 -6.23 8.36
N PHE A 105 8.46 -5.80 7.96
CA PHE A 105 7.49 -6.61 7.25
C PHE A 105 7.49 -6.18 5.79
N ARG A 106 7.04 -7.08 4.92
CA ARG A 106 6.87 -6.81 3.49
C ARG A 106 5.39 -6.81 3.13
N ALA A 107 4.99 -5.98 2.20
CA ALA A 107 3.66 -5.98 1.61
C ALA A 107 3.77 -6.06 0.10
N GLU A 108 2.98 -6.93 -0.51
CA GLU A 108 2.95 -7.14 -1.95
C GLU A 108 1.52 -7.23 -2.45
N GLY A 109 1.22 -6.73 -3.64
CA GLY A 109 -0.12 -6.86 -4.19
C GLY A 109 -0.36 -5.95 -5.38
N THR A 110 -1.62 -5.57 -5.54
CA THR A 110 -2.05 -4.72 -6.66
C THR A 110 -2.88 -3.53 -6.19
N LEU A 111 -2.56 -2.36 -6.74
CA LEU A 111 -3.37 -1.15 -6.68
C LEU A 111 -3.94 -0.88 -8.07
N HIS A 112 -5.23 -0.59 -8.13
CA HIS A 112 -5.97 -0.31 -9.34
C HIS A 112 -6.53 1.10 -9.27
N ARG A 113 -6.44 1.83 -10.38
CA ARG A 113 -7.09 3.13 -10.52
C ARG A 113 -8.55 2.93 -10.90
N VAL A 114 -9.45 3.27 -10.00
CA VAL A 114 -10.90 3.20 -10.25
C VAL A 114 -11.44 4.50 -10.84
N ALA A 115 -10.81 5.64 -10.52
CA ALA A 115 -11.12 6.95 -11.08
C ALA A 115 -9.89 7.88 -11.02
N PRO A 116 -9.88 9.02 -11.73
CA PRO A 116 -8.83 10.02 -11.56
C PRO A 116 -8.68 10.46 -10.10
N GLY A 117 -7.51 10.20 -9.51
CA GLY A 117 -7.24 10.54 -8.11
C GLY A 117 -7.79 9.55 -7.10
N HIS A 118 -8.21 8.35 -7.51
CA HIS A 118 -8.73 7.30 -6.63
C HIS A 118 -8.11 5.94 -6.96
N LEU A 119 -7.46 5.32 -5.98
CA LEU A 119 -6.91 3.96 -6.05
C LEU A 119 -7.60 3.05 -5.06
N THR A 120 -7.84 1.82 -5.47
CA THR A 120 -8.26 0.74 -4.58
C THR A 120 -7.36 -0.47 -4.81
N GLY A 121 -7.20 -1.35 -3.84
CA GLY A 121 -6.40 -2.54 -4.09
C GLY A 121 -6.36 -3.49 -2.90
N ARG A 122 -5.57 -4.54 -3.06
CA ARG A 122 -5.39 -5.56 -2.03
C ARG A 122 -3.94 -5.96 -1.92
N LEU A 123 -3.41 -5.93 -0.71
CA LEU A 123 -2.02 -6.28 -0.40
C LEU A 123 -1.99 -7.50 0.52
N ALA A 124 -1.08 -8.42 0.25
CA ALA A 124 -0.66 -9.47 1.16
C ALA A 124 0.45 -8.94 2.07
N PHE A 125 0.31 -9.16 3.38
CA PHE A 125 1.33 -8.82 4.37
C PHE A 125 2.16 -10.07 4.69
N MET A 126 3.47 -9.91 4.61
CA MET A 126 4.43 -11.01 4.68
C MET A 126 5.51 -10.78 5.73
N GLN A 127 5.93 -11.86 6.36
CA GLN A 127 7.11 -11.94 7.21
C GLN A 127 8.06 -12.99 6.61
N GLY A 128 9.17 -12.53 6.02
CA GLY A 128 10.02 -13.39 5.21
C GLY A 128 9.28 -13.90 3.97
N ARG A 129 9.07 -15.22 3.88
CA ARG A 129 8.35 -15.87 2.77
C ARG A 129 6.89 -16.23 3.10
N TYR A 130 6.46 -15.99 4.33
CA TYR A 130 5.13 -16.38 4.80
C TYR A 130 4.19 -15.19 4.74
N GLN A 131 3.06 -15.37 4.07
CA GLN A 131 1.93 -14.45 4.19
C GLN A 131 1.22 -14.74 5.51
N PHE A 132 1.05 -13.72 6.34
CA PHE A 132 0.31 -13.82 7.59
C PHE A 132 -1.02 -13.06 7.57
N ASP A 133 -1.17 -12.09 6.65
CA ASP A 133 -2.43 -11.37 6.51
C ASP A 133 -2.64 -10.78 5.09
N ALA A 134 -3.79 -10.13 4.88
CA ALA A 134 -4.09 -9.33 3.70
C ALA A 134 -4.97 -8.13 4.05
N GLY A 135 -4.72 -6.99 3.40
CA GLY A 135 -5.50 -5.77 3.58
C GLY A 135 -6.07 -5.24 2.28
N ASP A 136 -7.30 -4.75 2.33
CA ASP A 136 -7.93 -3.96 1.27
C ASP A 136 -7.65 -2.47 1.52
N PHE A 137 -7.39 -1.72 0.44
CA PHE A 137 -6.98 -0.32 0.47
C PHE A 137 -7.92 0.55 -0.34
N ASP A 138 -8.19 1.74 0.17
CA ASP A 138 -8.98 2.79 -0.47
C ASP A 138 -8.28 4.14 -0.30
N LEU A 139 -7.70 4.65 -1.38
CA LEU A 139 -6.74 5.77 -1.37
C LEU A 139 -7.15 6.89 -2.32
N LEU A 140 -7.06 8.12 -1.84
CA LEU A 140 -7.30 9.32 -2.62
C LEU A 140 -6.01 10.09 -2.85
N LYS A 141 -5.90 10.73 -4.01
CA LYS A 141 -4.78 11.62 -4.31
C LYS A 141 -4.92 12.89 -3.47
N VAL A 142 -3.87 13.21 -2.71
CA VAL A 142 -3.84 14.39 -1.84
C VAL A 142 -3.61 15.63 -2.69
N GLY A 143 -4.37 16.69 -2.44
CA GLY A 143 -4.20 17.98 -3.11
C GLY A 143 -4.88 18.10 -4.49
N THR A 144 -5.42 17.02 -5.05
CA THR A 144 -6.52 17.16 -6.01
C THR A 144 -7.74 17.53 -5.19
N ALA A 145 -8.12 18.82 -5.21
CA ALA A 145 -9.47 19.20 -4.82
C ALA A 145 -10.39 18.28 -5.60
N ALA A 146 -11.05 17.35 -4.89
CA ALA A 146 -12.11 16.59 -5.49
C ALA A 146 -13.04 17.65 -6.07
N LYS A 147 -13.15 17.68 -7.40
CA LYS A 147 -14.17 18.49 -8.06
C LYS A 147 -15.50 17.75 -7.83
N SER A 148 -15.85 17.54 -6.57
CA SER A 148 -17.17 17.21 -6.12
C SER A 148 -17.98 18.50 -6.28
N SER A 149 -18.36 18.79 -7.52
CA SER A 149 -19.69 19.33 -7.69
C SER A 149 -20.61 18.15 -7.37
N PRO A 150 -21.30 18.10 -6.22
CA PRO A 150 -22.52 17.32 -6.19
C PRO A 150 -23.36 17.90 -7.32
N THR A 151 -23.67 17.14 -8.37
CA THR A 151 -24.81 17.48 -9.20
C THR A 151 -26.00 17.44 -8.24
N PRO A 152 -26.61 18.58 -7.86
CA PRO A 152 -27.89 18.49 -7.20
C PRO A 152 -28.78 17.76 -8.20
N LEU A 153 -29.27 16.57 -7.84
CA LEU A 153 -30.44 16.03 -8.52
C LEU A 153 -31.44 17.16 -8.51
N ALA A 154 -31.82 17.62 -9.72
CA ALA A 154 -32.90 18.57 -9.88
C ALA A 154 -34.11 17.99 -9.16
N SER A 155 -34.37 18.48 -7.94
CA SER A 155 -35.61 18.21 -7.24
C SER A 155 -36.67 18.90 -8.06
N THR A 156 -37.31 18.11 -8.90
CA THR A 156 -38.47 18.53 -9.67
C THR A 156 -39.47 19.06 -8.65
N SER A 157 -39.71 20.37 -8.69
CA SER A 157 -40.80 21.00 -7.97
C SER A 157 -42.11 20.40 -8.49
N ARG A 158 -42.67 19.46 -7.75
CA ARG A 158 -44.04 19.00 -8.01
C ARG A 158 -44.79 18.77 -6.71
N SER A 159 -45.56 19.81 -6.40
CA SER A 159 -46.96 19.73 -6.05
C SER A 159 -47.31 19.03 -4.73
N SER A 160 -47.66 19.89 -3.78
CA SER A 160 -48.49 19.63 -2.62
C SER A 160 -49.75 18.82 -2.97
N ARG A 161 -49.76 17.53 -2.61
CA ARG A 161 -50.99 16.79 -2.33
C ARG A 161 -50.86 15.95 -1.06
N ARG A 162 -51.33 16.57 0.03
CA ARG A 162 -52.13 15.99 1.11
C ARG A 162 -52.34 14.46 0.99
N ALA A 163 -51.55 13.69 1.74
CA ALA A 163 -51.85 12.29 2.04
C ALA A 163 -52.07 12.13 3.55
N LYS A 164 -53.25 11.60 3.88
CA LYS A 164 -53.75 11.33 5.22
C LYS A 164 -52.77 10.50 6.06
N ARG A 165 -52.51 10.96 7.28
CA ARG A 165 -52.04 10.17 8.42
C ARG A 165 -52.88 8.88 8.54
N ARG A 166 -52.24 7.72 8.43
CA ARG A 166 -52.67 6.47 9.04
C ARG A 166 -51.52 5.94 9.88
N GLY A 167 -51.81 5.71 11.17
CA GLY A 167 -50.84 5.32 12.17
C GLY A 167 -50.22 3.96 11.86
N ALA A 168 -48.89 3.91 11.84
CA ALA A 168 -48.14 2.67 11.86
C ALA A 168 -47.91 2.29 13.33
N LYS A 169 -48.53 1.18 13.76
CA LYS A 169 -48.21 0.50 15.01
C LYS A 169 -46.71 0.20 15.03
N GLN A 170 -46.01 0.73 16.03
CA GLN A 170 -44.65 0.30 16.36
C GLN A 170 -44.69 -1.19 16.72
N ARG A 171 -44.15 -2.03 15.84
CA ARG A 171 -43.90 -3.43 16.13
C ARG A 171 -42.55 -3.47 16.85
N ALA A 172 -42.57 -3.85 18.14
CA ALA A 172 -41.37 -4.05 18.92
C ALA A 172 -40.49 -5.10 18.22
N LEU A 173 -39.21 -4.76 18.01
CA LEU A 173 -38.21 -5.68 17.50
C LEU A 173 -37.92 -6.75 18.56
N PRO A 174 -37.72 -8.03 18.17
CA PRO A 174 -37.33 -9.07 19.11
C PRO A 174 -35.95 -8.77 19.69
N SER A 175 -35.86 -8.78 21.02
CA SER A 175 -34.60 -8.67 21.76
C SER A 175 -33.77 -9.92 21.49
N TYR A 176 -32.64 -9.78 20.80
CA TYR A 176 -31.69 -10.88 20.66
C TYR A 176 -30.92 -11.07 21.99
N PRO A 177 -30.78 -12.31 22.48
CA PRO A 177 -29.95 -12.58 23.66
C PRO A 177 -28.50 -12.23 23.35
N ALA A 178 -27.84 -11.58 24.32
CA ALA A 178 -26.43 -11.22 24.23
C ALA A 178 -25.57 -12.47 23.95
N PRO A 179 -24.56 -12.38 23.07
CA PRO A 179 -23.70 -13.51 22.76
C PRO A 179 -22.98 -13.99 24.03
N ARG A 180 -23.07 -15.28 24.31
CA ARG A 180 -22.32 -15.92 25.40
C ARG A 180 -20.83 -15.84 25.09
N SER A 181 -20.08 -15.24 26.01
CA SER A 181 -18.62 -15.21 25.98
C SER A 181 -18.09 -16.63 26.01
N VAL A 182 -17.57 -17.13 24.90
CA VAL A 182 -16.85 -18.40 24.86
C VAL A 182 -15.42 -18.12 25.35
N PRO A 183 -14.95 -18.75 26.44
CA PRO A 183 -13.58 -18.56 26.90
C PRO A 183 -12.59 -19.02 25.83
N LEU A 184 -11.61 -18.17 25.52
CA LEU A 184 -10.51 -18.51 24.62
C LEU A 184 -9.72 -19.69 25.20
N PRO A 185 -9.32 -20.68 24.38
CA PRO A 185 -8.48 -21.77 24.84
C PRO A 185 -7.11 -21.23 25.30
N THR A 186 -6.72 -21.58 26.53
CA THR A 186 -5.40 -21.28 27.07
C THR A 186 -4.33 -22.01 26.24
N PRO A 187 -3.35 -21.31 25.65
CA PRO A 187 -2.29 -21.98 24.90
C PRO A 187 -1.45 -22.83 25.85
N THR A 188 -1.36 -24.13 25.55
CA THR A 188 -0.45 -25.04 26.23
C THR A 188 0.98 -24.73 25.76
N PRO A 189 1.94 -24.47 26.67
CA PRO A 189 3.32 -24.25 26.28
C PRO A 189 3.89 -25.50 25.60
N PRO A 190 4.74 -25.36 24.57
CA PRO A 190 5.38 -26.49 23.94
C PRO A 190 6.29 -27.20 24.95
N ASP A 191 6.20 -28.53 24.98
CA ASP A 191 7.05 -29.38 25.80
C ASP A 191 8.46 -29.39 25.21
N ILE A 192 9.38 -28.63 25.81
CA ILE A 192 10.77 -28.55 25.35
C ILE A 192 11.51 -29.76 25.91
N THR A 193 11.53 -30.85 25.15
CA THR A 193 12.42 -31.98 25.45
C THR A 193 13.86 -31.58 25.10
N ILE A 194 14.65 -31.22 26.10
CA ILE A 194 16.09 -31.02 25.96
C ILE A 194 16.72 -32.40 25.78
N THR A 195 17.06 -32.76 24.55
CA THR A 195 17.82 -33.97 24.27
C THR A 195 19.30 -33.63 24.51
N HIS A 196 19.84 -34.09 25.63
CA HIS A 196 21.28 -34.01 25.88
C HIS A 196 21.98 -34.96 24.89
N ASP A 197 22.76 -34.40 23.97
CA ASP A 197 23.70 -35.18 23.17
C ASP A 197 24.93 -35.48 24.05
N PRO A 198 25.20 -36.75 24.40
CA PRO A 198 26.36 -37.12 25.22
C PRO A 198 27.70 -37.03 24.46
N SER A 199 27.70 -36.55 23.21
CA SER A 199 28.88 -36.53 22.33
C SER A 199 29.67 -35.23 22.35
N ASP A 200 29.46 -34.33 23.31
CA ASP A 200 30.17 -33.05 23.41
C ASP A 200 31.30 -33.07 24.48
N PRO A 201 32.54 -33.43 24.11
CA PRO A 201 33.70 -33.41 24.99
C PRO A 201 34.35 -32.02 25.03
N ALA A 202 33.62 -30.97 25.41
CA ALA A 202 34.19 -29.64 25.55
C ALA A 202 33.53 -28.80 26.65
N ALA A 203 33.80 -29.14 27.91
CA ALA A 203 33.68 -28.19 29.02
C ALA A 203 35.01 -28.12 29.81
N PRO A 204 35.73 -26.99 29.81
CA PRO A 204 36.82 -26.77 30.74
C PRO A 204 36.29 -26.63 32.17
N ARG A 205 37.04 -27.18 33.13
CA ARG A 205 36.78 -27.11 34.57
C ARG A 205 36.84 -25.69 35.12
#